data_AF-A0A412AVU2-F1
#
_entry.id   AF-A0A412AVU2-F1
#
_cell.length_a   1.000
_cell.length_b   1.000
_cell.length_c   1.000
_cell.angle_alpha   90.00
_cell.angle_beta   90.00
_cell.angle_gamma   90.00
#
_symmetry.space_group_name_H-M   'P 1'
#
loop_
_entity.id
_entity.type
_entity.pdbx_description
1 polymer ?
#
loop_
_entity_poly.entity_id
_entity_poly.type
_entity_poly.pdbx_seq_one_letter_code
_entity_poly.pdbx_strand_id
1 'polypeptide(L)'
;MPAFFETEALKAQAIASMTFFLKKKEAQRAAPDEALKGADFSLDFSKGVGYLTDQQLQEKWGDAYKDNLKRIKEICQEAQSLVLRDSDNALITAAYHAISGGVTEASADVFSEARQYLVEVPSPGDTLAPGYQTTVTVSPEDLRPRRQPLGRISSWRESLKPG
;
A
#
# COMPACT_ATOMS: atom_id res chain seq x y z
N MET A 1 7.53 0.80 7.52
CA MET A 1 7.93 2.00 8.28
C MET A 1 9.20 1.71 9.07
N PRO A 2 10.21 2.61 9.08
CA PRO A 2 11.43 2.42 9.88
C PRO A 2 11.19 2.51 11.39
N ALA A 3 11.89 1.70 12.17
CA ALA A 3 11.68 1.59 13.63
C ALA A 3 12.10 2.84 14.42
N PHE A 4 12.93 3.70 13.83
CA PHE A 4 13.41 4.94 14.45
C PHE A 4 12.48 6.14 14.23
N PHE A 5 11.38 5.96 13.49
CA PHE A 5 10.39 7.03 13.31
C PHE A 5 9.70 7.37 14.62
N GLU A 6 9.05 8.53 14.65
CA GLU A 6 8.32 9.01 15.82
C GLU A 6 7.27 8.00 16.30
N THR A 7 7.12 7.90 17.62
CA THR A 7 6.25 6.91 18.26
C THR A 7 4.80 7.05 17.81
N GLU A 8 4.29 8.28 17.72
CA GLU A 8 2.90 8.54 17.29
C GLU A 8 2.69 8.21 15.81
N ALA A 9 3.72 8.36 14.97
CA ALA A 9 3.66 7.95 13.57
C ALA A 9 3.61 6.41 13.46
N LEU A 10 4.41 5.70 14.25
CA LEU A 10 4.37 4.23 14.34
C LEU A 10 3.01 3.72 14.85
N LYS A 11 2.39 4.41 15.82
CA LYS A 11 1.03 4.11 16.29
C LYS A 11 0.00 4.29 15.18
N ALA A 12 0.03 5.42 14.48
CA ALA A 12 -0.87 5.68 13.36
C ALA A 12 -0.76 4.57 12.29
N GLN A 13 0.47 4.15 11.96
CA GLN A 13 0.71 3.04 11.05
C GLN A 13 0.17 1.70 11.57
N ALA A 14 0.36 1.40 12.86
CA ALA A 14 -0.16 0.18 13.48
C ALA A 14 -1.70 0.13 13.42
N ILE A 15 -2.38 1.25 13.72
CA ILE A 15 -3.85 1.38 13.63
C ILE A 15 -4.33 1.21 12.18
N ALA A 16 -3.65 1.83 11.22
CA ALA A 16 -3.97 1.69 9.79
C ALA A 16 -3.83 0.24 9.31
N SER A 17 -2.72 -0.42 9.66
CA SER A 17 -2.47 -1.83 9.31
C SER A 17 -3.48 -2.77 9.96
N MET A 18 -3.84 -2.56 11.23
CA MET A 18 -4.88 -3.35 11.92
C MET A 18 -6.25 -3.17 11.26
N THR A 19 -6.62 -1.92 10.94
CA THR A 19 -7.88 -1.61 10.25
C THR A 19 -7.95 -2.32 8.89
N PHE A 20 -6.87 -2.28 8.11
CA PHE A 20 -6.78 -2.99 6.84
C PHE A 20 -6.98 -4.51 6.99
N PHE A 21 -6.29 -5.12 7.96
CA PHE A 21 -6.41 -6.55 8.24
C PHE A 21 -7.85 -6.93 8.59
N LEU A 22 -8.48 -6.19 9.52
CA LEU A 22 -9.84 -6.49 9.96
C LEU A 22 -10.85 -6.32 8.82
N LYS A 23 -10.69 -5.30 7.97
CA LYS A 23 -11.53 -5.11 6.78
C LYS A 23 -11.41 -6.28 5.80
N LYS A 24 -10.18 -6.76 5.55
CA LYS A 24 -9.95 -7.94 4.70
C LYS A 24 -10.60 -9.20 5.27
N LYS A 25 -10.46 -9.39 6.58
CA LYS A 25 -11.10 -10.50 7.31
C LYS A 25 -12.63 -10.43 7.25
N GLU A 26 -13.23 -9.26 7.43
CA GLU A 26 -14.68 -9.08 7.29
C GLU A 26 -15.15 -9.38 5.87
N ALA A 27 -14.43 -8.91 4.85
CA ALA A 27 -14.73 -9.20 3.46
C ALA A 27 -14.66 -10.70 3.13
N GLN A 28 -13.60 -11.39 3.59
CA GLN A 28 -13.45 -12.83 3.42
C GLN A 28 -14.55 -13.63 4.13
N ARG A 29 -15.02 -13.17 5.29
CA ARG A 29 -16.16 -13.81 5.98
C ARG A 29 -17.47 -13.61 5.24
N ALA A 30 -17.68 -12.43 4.64
CA ALA A 30 -18.89 -12.11 3.88
C ALA A 30 -18.94 -12.83 2.53
N ALA A 31 -17.79 -12.99 1.87
CA ALA A 31 -17.64 -13.69 0.60
C ALA A 31 -16.36 -14.55 0.60
N PRO A 32 -16.45 -15.81 1.07
CA PRO A 32 -15.29 -16.68 1.19
C PRO A 32 -14.63 -17.01 -0.15
N ASP A 33 -13.34 -16.71 -0.25
CA ASP A 33 -12.48 -17.24 -1.31
C ASP A 33 -11.87 -18.59 -0.90
N GLU A 34 -12.26 -19.66 -1.60
CA GLU A 34 -11.73 -21.02 -1.38
C GLU A 34 -10.21 -21.12 -1.66
N ALA A 35 -9.66 -20.25 -2.53
CA ALA A 35 -8.24 -20.24 -2.84
C ALA A 35 -7.37 -19.91 -1.61
N LEU A 36 -7.94 -19.23 -0.62
CA LEU A 36 -7.27 -18.91 0.65
C LEU A 36 -7.17 -20.10 1.61
N LYS A 37 -7.83 -21.24 1.32
CA LYS A 37 -7.73 -22.48 2.12
C LYS A 37 -7.98 -22.26 3.63
N GLY A 38 -8.93 -21.39 3.96
CA GLY A 38 -9.29 -21.05 5.33
C GLY A 38 -8.50 -19.90 5.96
N ALA A 39 -7.59 -19.25 5.23
CA ALA A 39 -6.95 -18.01 5.67
C ALA A 39 -7.91 -16.82 5.55
N ASP A 40 -7.74 -15.81 6.41
CA ASP A 40 -8.53 -14.58 6.39
C ASP A 40 -8.18 -13.67 5.19
N PHE A 41 -6.97 -13.78 4.62
CA PHE A 41 -6.44 -12.99 3.49
C PHE A 41 -5.11 -13.59 3.01
N SER A 42 -4.63 -13.13 1.85
CA SER A 42 -3.28 -13.38 1.34
C SER A 42 -2.51 -12.07 1.16
N LEU A 43 -1.17 -12.16 1.20
CA LEU A 43 -0.26 -11.06 0.91
C LEU A 43 0.68 -11.47 -0.22
N ASP A 44 0.83 -10.61 -1.21
CA ASP A 44 1.80 -10.76 -2.28
C ASP A 44 3.07 -9.97 -1.94
N PHE A 45 4.12 -10.69 -1.54
CA PHE A 45 5.41 -10.11 -1.19
C PHE A 45 6.28 -9.77 -2.39
N SER A 46 5.90 -10.18 -3.61
CA SER A 46 6.66 -9.88 -4.83
C SER A 46 6.68 -8.39 -5.19
N LYS A 47 5.73 -7.61 -4.64
CA LYS A 47 5.56 -6.18 -4.93
C LYS A 47 6.06 -5.25 -3.84
N GLY A 48 6.51 -5.77 -2.69
CA GLY A 48 7.04 -4.94 -1.60
C GLY A 48 6.77 -5.48 -0.20
N VAL A 49 7.54 -4.93 0.75
CA VAL A 49 7.68 -5.28 2.17
C VAL A 49 6.37 -5.12 2.96
N GLY A 50 5.46 -6.09 2.84
CA GLY A 50 4.24 -6.18 3.66
C GLY A 50 4.42 -6.95 4.97
N TYR A 51 5.38 -7.88 5.01
CA TYR A 51 5.70 -8.70 6.18
C TYR A 51 7.19 -9.05 6.15
N LEU A 52 7.82 -9.07 7.32
CA LEU A 52 9.19 -9.50 7.50
C LEU A 52 9.21 -10.62 8.53
N THR A 53 9.92 -11.71 8.24
CA THR A 53 10.15 -12.79 9.20
C THR A 53 11.07 -12.32 10.31
N ASP A 54 11.06 -13.04 11.43
CA ASP A 54 11.95 -12.75 12.56
C ASP A 54 13.43 -12.72 12.14
N GLN A 55 13.84 -13.68 11.31
CA GLN A 55 15.18 -13.74 10.73
C GLN A 55 15.49 -12.49 9.88
N GLN A 56 14.56 -12.06 9.01
CA GLN A 56 14.75 -10.85 8.20
C GLN A 56 14.84 -9.59 9.06
N LEU A 57 14.11 -9.53 10.18
CA LEU A 57 14.22 -8.43 11.14
C LEU A 57 15.56 -8.43 11.87
N GLN A 58 16.06 -9.60 12.25
CA GLN A 58 17.39 -9.75 12.87
C GLN A 58 18.50 -9.30 11.89
N GLU A 59 18.46 -9.78 10.64
CA GLU A 59 19.40 -9.37 9.59
C GLU A 59 19.34 -7.85 9.33
N LYS A 60 18.14 -7.27 9.33
CA LYS A 60 17.93 -5.84 9.05
C LYS A 60 18.39 -4.93 10.18
N TRP A 61 18.19 -5.33 11.43
CA TRP A 61 18.43 -4.47 12.60
C TRP A 61 19.71 -4.78 13.36
N GLY A 62 20.31 -5.96 13.14
CA GLY A 62 21.53 -6.39 13.82
C GLY A 62 21.39 -6.27 15.34
N ASP A 63 22.35 -5.59 15.97
CA ASP A 63 22.40 -5.40 17.43
C ASP A 63 21.15 -4.68 17.98
N ALA A 64 20.51 -3.82 17.19
CA ALA A 64 19.32 -3.08 17.61
C ALA A 64 18.02 -3.92 17.52
N TYR A 65 18.09 -5.16 17.05
CA TYR A 65 16.91 -6.00 16.81
C TYR A 65 16.02 -6.14 18.05
N LYS A 66 16.61 -6.44 19.22
CA LYS A 66 15.85 -6.67 20.45
C LYS A 66 15.08 -5.42 20.89
N ASP A 67 15.74 -4.27 20.86
CA ASP A 67 15.15 -2.99 21.28
C ASP A 67 14.08 -2.51 20.29
N ASN A 68 14.36 -2.61 18.99
CA ASN A 68 13.39 -2.28 17.94
C ASN A 68 12.15 -3.17 18.01
N LEU A 69 12.34 -4.48 18.17
CA LEU A 69 11.23 -5.42 18.26
C LEU A 69 10.39 -5.16 19.53
N LYS A 70 11.03 -4.91 20.66
CA LYS A 70 10.33 -4.57 21.92
C LYS A 70 9.49 -3.31 21.73
N ARG A 71 10.10 -2.22 21.24
CA ARG A 71 9.41 -0.95 21.00
C ARG A 71 8.22 -1.10 20.06
N ILE A 72 8.38 -1.81 18.94
CA ILE A 72 7.29 -2.02 17.98
C ILE A 72 6.17 -2.86 18.61
N LYS A 73 6.50 -3.88 19.41
CA LYS A 73 5.49 -4.68 20.11
C LYS A 73 4.67 -3.85 21.10
N GLU A 74 5.31 -3.00 21.89
CA GLU A 74 4.65 -2.09 22.84
C GLU A 74 3.70 -1.13 22.09
N ILE A 75 4.18 -0.52 21.02
CA ILE A 75 3.36 0.36 20.16
C ILE A 75 2.15 -0.40 19.57
N CYS A 76 2.35 -1.61 19.06
CA CYS A 76 1.26 -2.44 18.54
C CYS A 76 0.26 -2.81 19.64
N GLN A 77 0.72 -3.10 20.86
CA GLN A 77 -0.16 -3.40 22.00
C GLN A 77 -1.01 -2.20 22.40
N GLU A 78 -0.46 -0.98 22.38
CA GLU A 78 -1.23 0.25 22.61
C GLU A 78 -2.26 0.47 21.50
N ALA A 79 -1.88 0.24 20.24
CA ALA A 79 -2.72 0.44 19.07
C ALA A 79 -3.80 -0.64 18.86
N GLN A 80 -3.67 -1.83 19.46
CA GLN A 80 -4.50 -3.01 19.13
C GLN A 80 -6.00 -2.83 19.39
N SER A 81 -6.38 -1.85 20.22
CA SER A 81 -7.78 -1.58 20.58
C SER A 81 -8.44 -0.52 19.67
N LEU A 82 -7.69 0.07 18.74
CA LEU A 82 -8.15 1.17 17.90
C LEU A 82 -8.28 0.72 16.44
N VAL A 83 -9.37 1.14 15.81
CA VAL A 83 -9.65 0.92 14.39
C VAL A 83 -10.26 2.19 13.80
N LEU A 84 -10.08 2.38 12.50
CA LEU A 84 -10.64 3.53 11.79
C LEU A 84 -11.94 3.12 11.10
N ARG A 85 -13.00 3.90 11.34
CA ARG A 85 -14.33 3.71 10.77
C ARG A 85 -14.82 4.99 10.09
N ASP A 86 -15.66 4.84 9.09
CA ASP A 86 -16.35 5.96 8.44
C ASP A 86 -17.61 6.39 9.23
N SER A 87 -18.33 7.37 8.69
CA SER A 87 -19.58 7.89 9.26
C SER A 87 -20.68 6.84 9.37
N ASP A 88 -20.65 5.81 8.52
CA ASP A 88 -21.60 4.70 8.53
C ASP A 88 -21.14 3.56 9.45
N ASN A 89 -20.10 3.80 10.25
CA ASN A 89 -19.48 2.88 11.19
C ASN A 89 -18.86 1.64 10.52
N ALA A 90 -18.57 1.68 9.22
CA ALA A 90 -17.87 0.62 8.50
C ALA A 90 -16.34 0.81 8.58
N LEU A 91 -15.58 -0.29 8.55
CA LEU A 91 -14.11 -0.20 8.53
C LEU A 91 -13.63 0.48 7.23
N ILE A 92 -12.74 1.46 7.37
CA ILE A 92 -12.23 2.21 6.21
C ILE A 92 -11.18 1.43 5.42
N THR A 93 -10.97 1.84 4.18
CA THR A 93 -9.77 1.46 3.42
C THR A 93 -8.61 2.35 3.90
N ALA A 94 -7.84 1.87 4.87
CA ALA A 94 -6.70 2.60 5.45
C ALA A 94 -5.45 2.53 4.55
N ALA A 95 -5.51 3.15 3.36
CA ALA A 95 -4.38 3.23 2.44
C ALA A 95 -3.32 4.20 2.97
N TYR A 96 -2.04 3.86 2.75
CA TYR A 96 -0.89 4.70 3.11
C TYR A 96 0.21 4.54 2.06
N HIS A 97 1.05 5.56 1.92
CA HIS A 97 2.22 5.56 1.03
C HIS A 97 3.37 6.31 1.70
N ALA A 98 4.59 6.19 1.15
CA ALA A 98 5.80 6.62 1.84
C ALA A 98 5.98 8.15 1.90
N ILE A 99 5.80 8.84 0.77
CA ILE A 99 6.00 10.28 0.62
C ILE A 99 5.05 10.77 -0.49
N SER A 100 4.23 11.79 -0.23
CA SER A 100 3.39 12.42 -1.26
C SER A 100 4.12 13.53 -2.02
N GLY A 101 3.49 14.08 -3.06
CA GLY A 101 3.97 15.28 -3.76
C GLY A 101 3.84 16.60 -2.98
N GLY A 102 3.35 16.54 -1.73
CA GLY A 102 3.00 17.69 -0.88
C GLY A 102 1.49 17.80 -0.60
N VAL A 103 0.68 17.00 -1.30
CA VAL A 103 -0.76 16.81 -1.11
C VAL A 103 -1.04 15.32 -1.34
N THR A 104 -1.96 14.73 -0.57
CA THR A 104 -2.41 13.35 -0.82
C THR A 104 -3.36 13.27 -2.00
N GLU A 105 -3.49 12.09 -2.61
CA GLU A 105 -4.38 11.87 -3.76
C GLU A 105 -5.80 11.48 -3.31
N ALA A 106 -6.82 11.86 -4.09
CA ALA A 106 -8.17 11.34 -3.91
C ALA A 106 -8.28 9.88 -4.39
N SER A 107 -9.11 9.07 -3.72
CA SER A 107 -9.22 7.65 -4.07
C SER A 107 -9.84 7.38 -5.44
N ALA A 108 -10.60 8.33 -5.98
CA ALA A 108 -11.19 8.22 -7.32
C ALA A 108 -10.10 8.15 -8.41
N ASP A 109 -9.01 8.91 -8.23
CA ASP A 109 -7.94 9.01 -9.21
C ASP A 109 -6.96 7.83 -9.13
N VAL A 110 -6.86 7.20 -7.95
CA VAL A 110 -5.95 6.06 -7.71
C VAL A 110 -6.63 4.70 -7.84
N PHE A 111 -7.87 4.57 -7.35
CA PHE A 111 -8.57 3.28 -7.20
C PHE A 111 -9.89 3.20 -7.99
N SER A 112 -10.18 4.19 -8.85
CA SER A 112 -11.41 4.28 -9.65
C SER A 112 -12.73 4.37 -8.85
N GLU A 113 -12.66 4.54 -7.53
CA GLU A 113 -13.83 4.62 -6.64
C GLU A 113 -13.61 5.70 -5.58
N ALA A 114 -14.51 6.68 -5.55
CA ALA A 114 -14.49 7.79 -4.61
C ALA A 114 -14.88 7.34 -3.20
N ARG A 115 -14.13 7.81 -2.19
CA ARG A 115 -14.38 7.55 -0.77
C ARG A 115 -14.26 8.87 -0.02
N GLN A 116 -15.27 9.18 0.79
CA GLN A 116 -15.35 10.47 1.49
C GLN A 116 -14.17 10.73 2.43
N TYR A 117 -13.53 9.66 2.95
CA TYR A 117 -12.40 9.71 3.86
C TYR A 117 -11.03 9.58 3.16
N LEU A 118 -10.97 9.41 1.84
CA LEU A 118 -9.74 9.41 1.04
C LEU A 118 -9.82 10.50 -0.02
N VAL A 119 -9.66 11.73 0.47
CA VAL A 119 -9.65 12.95 -0.33
C VAL A 119 -8.26 13.58 -0.31
N GLU A 120 -8.06 14.58 -1.17
CA GLU A 120 -6.84 15.37 -1.15
C GLU A 120 -6.74 16.19 0.13
N VAL A 121 -5.61 16.07 0.83
CA VAL A 121 -5.30 16.84 2.03
C VAL A 121 -3.83 17.29 1.94
N PRO A 122 -3.51 18.55 2.33
CA PRO A 122 -2.13 19.01 2.38
C PRO A 122 -1.25 18.12 3.27
N SER A 123 -0.08 17.74 2.77
CA SER A 123 0.95 16.98 3.50
C SER A 123 2.29 17.74 3.46
N PRO A 124 2.39 18.91 4.11
CA PRO A 124 3.58 19.77 3.99
C PRO A 124 4.86 19.10 4.52
N GLY A 125 4.74 18.18 5.49
CA GLY A 125 5.88 17.44 6.04
C GLY A 125 6.60 16.55 5.02
N ASP A 126 5.91 16.09 3.98
CA ASP A 126 6.48 15.20 2.97
C ASP A 126 7.55 15.90 2.13
N THR A 127 7.43 17.21 1.95
CA THR A 127 8.42 18.03 1.24
C THR A 127 9.78 18.07 1.95
N LEU A 128 9.81 17.74 3.24
CA LEU A 128 11.02 17.67 4.07
C LEU A 128 11.59 16.25 4.14
N ALA A 129 10.90 15.26 3.60
CA ALA A 129 11.31 13.86 3.70
C ALA A 129 12.53 13.55 2.82
N PRO A 130 13.52 12.78 3.32
CA PRO A 130 14.59 12.26 2.48
C PRO A 130 14.02 11.44 1.32
N GLY A 131 14.31 11.85 0.09
CA GLY A 131 13.78 11.20 -1.12
C GLY A 131 12.49 11.80 -1.67
N TYR A 132 12.01 12.94 -1.15
CA TYR A 132 10.88 13.68 -1.73
C TYR A 132 11.06 13.94 -3.24
N GLN A 133 12.26 14.38 -3.63
CA GLN A 133 12.61 14.56 -5.03
C GLN A 133 13.73 13.59 -5.41
N THR A 134 13.50 12.82 -6.47
CA THR A 134 14.51 11.97 -7.09
C THR A 134 14.61 12.28 -8.58
N THR A 135 15.78 12.08 -9.16
CA THR A 135 15.99 12.26 -10.59
C THR A 135 16.59 10.98 -11.15
N VAL A 136 15.96 10.44 -12.18
CA VAL A 136 16.44 9.26 -12.89
C VAL A 136 16.75 9.69 -14.32
N THR A 137 17.99 9.52 -14.73
CA THR A 137 18.39 9.71 -16.13
C THR A 137 18.16 8.39 -16.87
N VAL A 138 17.29 8.42 -17.88
CA VAL A 138 16.97 7.25 -18.70
C VAL A 138 17.51 7.48 -20.11
N SER A 139 18.20 6.49 -20.68
CA SER A 139 18.66 6.59 -22.07
C SER A 139 17.46 6.47 -23.04
N PRO A 140 17.55 7.02 -24.26
CA PRO A 140 16.50 6.83 -25.27
C PRO A 140 16.23 5.35 -25.57
N GLU A 141 17.23 4.48 -25.39
CA GLU A 141 17.11 3.05 -25.62
C GLU A 141 16.29 2.34 -24.54
N ASP A 142 16.40 2.79 -23.29
CA ASP A 142 15.67 2.28 -22.12
C ASP A 142 14.24 2.83 -22.01
N LEU A 143 13.97 4.00 -22.61
CA LEU A 143 12.63 4.56 -22.74
C LEU A 143 11.77 3.84 -23.79
N ARG A 144 12.35 2.93 -24.60
CA ARG A 144 11.56 2.13 -25.53
C ARG A 144 10.57 1.30 -24.71
N PRO A 145 9.26 1.46 -24.91
CA PRO A 145 8.30 0.72 -24.13
C PRO A 145 8.55 -0.77 -24.36
N ARG A 146 8.62 -1.55 -23.29
CA ARG A 146 8.42 -3.01 -23.31
C ARG A 146 6.96 -3.29 -23.73
N ARG A 147 6.60 -2.91 -24.96
CA ARG A 147 5.45 -3.48 -25.65
C ARG A 147 5.86 -4.90 -25.98
N GLN A 148 5.58 -5.84 -25.09
CA GLN A 148 5.30 -7.18 -25.59
C GLN A 148 4.18 -7.00 -26.63
N PRO A 149 4.36 -7.44 -27.89
CA PRO A 149 3.24 -7.46 -28.81
C PRO A 149 2.21 -8.41 -28.23
N LEU A 150 1.14 -7.87 -27.65
CA LEU A 150 -0.12 -8.61 -27.56
C LEU A 150 -0.39 -9.10 -28.98
N GLY A 151 -0.43 -10.43 -29.13
CA GLY A 151 -0.48 -11.10 -30.42
C GLY A 151 -1.45 -10.40 -31.37
N ARG A 152 -1.02 -10.21 -32.63
CA ARG A 152 -1.88 -9.72 -33.72
C ARG A 152 -3.24 -10.42 -33.64
N ILE A 153 -4.28 -9.70 -33.24
CA ILE A 153 -5.64 -10.09 -33.57
C ILE A 153 -5.80 -9.74 -35.05
N SER A 154 -5.57 -10.74 -35.90
CA SER A 154 -5.83 -10.69 -37.32
C SER A 154 -7.32 -10.91 -37.58
N SER A 155 -8.08 -9.82 -37.68
CA SER A 155 -9.27 -9.68 -38.55
C SER A 155 -9.86 -8.29 -38.31
N TRP A 156 -10.68 -7.81 -39.24
CA TRP A 156 -11.27 -6.46 -39.30
C TRP A 156 -10.44 -5.41 -40.04
N ARG A 157 -10.24 -5.65 -41.34
CA ARG A 157 -10.44 -4.59 -42.32
C ARG A 157 -11.01 -5.19 -43.61
N GLU A 158 -12.32 -5.40 -43.61
CA GLU A 158 -13.08 -5.59 -44.83
C GLU A 158 -14.15 -4.50 -44.90
N SER A 159 -14.34 -3.96 -46.10
CA SER A 159 -15.43 -3.07 -46.52
C SER A 159 -15.38 -1.61 -46.09
N LEU A 160 -14.50 -0.83 -46.74
CA LEU A 160 -14.88 0.48 -47.30
C LEU A 160 -14.05 0.74 -48.58
N LYS A 161 -14.62 0.36 -49.74
CA LYS A 161 -14.31 1.02 -51.02
C LYS A 161 -15.19 2.28 -51.12
N PRO A 162 -14.68 3.35 -51.76
CA PRO A 162 -15.39 3.78 -52.97
C PRO A 162 -14.43 4.27 -54.08
N GLY A 163 -14.88 4.12 -55.33
CA GLY A 163 -14.36 4.82 -56.52
C GLY A 163 -13.32 4.04 -57.31
#